data_AF-A0A7X5ZGV9-F1
#
_entry.id   AF-A0A7X5ZGV9-F1
#
_cell.length_a   1.000
_cell.length_b   1.000
_cell.length_c   1.000
_cell.angle_alpha   90.00
_cell.angle_beta   90.00
_cell.angle_gamma   90.00
#
_symmetry.space_group_name_H-M   'P 1'
#
loop_
_entity.id
_entity.type
_entity.pdbx_description
1 polymer ?
#
loop_
_entity_poly.entity_id
_entity_poly.type
_entity_poly.pdbx_seq_one_letter_code
_entity_poly.pdbx_strand_id
1 'polypeptide(L)'
;MEILIGLVVFWVIVGWLSSRKNRQPRNDAARPSSAHSQTPLPRTKPPATDTYRPAAKAATKPIDFGPKSAPRTDASKDLSGINDAFTGQRLKPSLPIFECGSCHVFYQEASMAVLREANASKCMVCGSSQLRRYGGGESNASARNHIPDAITLSNYRDHIGQVVTFTGFVHEVKQSRRGTDYAVMFEAKSWTKGLKMVAFRGGVAKIGGAQKLKAYAGKTITVRGLLINDRTFGPEIIVDDPAMILSVS
;
A
#
# COMPACT_ATOMS: atom_id res chain seq x y z
N MET A 1 -26.54 7.95 -22.17
CA MET A 1 -25.93 8.24 -23.48
C MET A 1 -25.64 9.74 -23.46
N GLU A 2 -24.42 10.28 -23.44
CA GLU A 2 -23.11 9.77 -23.88
C GLU A 2 -21.89 10.38 -23.14
N ILE A 3 -22.03 10.95 -21.92
CA ILE A 3 -20.90 11.70 -21.29
C ILE A 3 -20.25 10.98 -20.08
N LEU A 4 -20.77 9.85 -19.60
CA LEU A 4 -20.26 9.16 -18.39
C LEU A 4 -19.56 7.82 -18.66
N ILE A 5 -19.03 7.65 -19.87
CA ILE A 5 -18.18 6.51 -20.27
C ILE A 5 -16.69 6.82 -19.99
N GLY A 6 -16.33 8.10 -19.77
CA GLY A 6 -14.94 8.55 -19.61
C GLY A 6 -14.24 8.24 -18.29
N LEU A 7 -14.95 7.90 -17.21
CA LEU A 7 -14.33 7.64 -15.89
C LEU A 7 -14.07 6.15 -15.60
N VAL A 8 -14.62 5.26 -16.43
CA VAL A 8 -14.46 3.80 -16.30
C VAL A 8 -13.18 3.30 -17.00
N VAL A 9 -12.59 4.09 -17.89
CA VAL A 9 -11.36 3.74 -18.61
C VAL A 9 -10.08 4.13 -17.84
N PHE A 10 -10.15 5.11 -16.94
CA PHE A 10 -8.94 5.70 -16.34
C PHE A 10 -8.25 4.81 -15.28
N TRP A 11 -8.98 3.98 -14.53
CA TRP A 11 -8.34 3.09 -13.55
C TRP A 11 -7.86 1.75 -14.12
N VAL A 12 -8.32 1.35 -15.32
CA VAL A 12 -7.86 0.14 -16.01
C VAL A 12 -6.64 0.41 -16.90
N ILE A 13 -6.44 1.65 -17.40
CA ILE A 13 -5.27 2.01 -18.22
C ILE A 13 -4.02 2.39 -17.39
N VAL A 14 -4.17 2.98 -16.20
CA VAL A 14 -3.02 3.36 -15.35
C VAL A 14 -2.32 2.15 -14.70
N GLY A 15 -3.02 1.01 -14.60
CA GLY A 15 -2.46 -0.24 -14.06
C GLY A 15 -1.66 -1.10 -15.05
N TRP A 16 -1.61 -0.77 -16.35
CA TRP A 16 -1.01 -1.67 -17.36
C TRP A 16 -0.07 -1.03 -18.39
N LEU A 17 0.15 0.30 -18.36
CA LEU A 17 0.91 1.01 -19.41
C LEU A 17 2.03 1.97 -18.92
N SER A 18 2.55 1.82 -17.71
CA SER A 18 3.79 2.50 -17.28
C SER A 18 5.07 1.67 -17.50
N SER A 19 4.95 0.51 -18.15
CA SER A 19 6.08 -0.26 -18.69
C SER A 19 5.99 -0.29 -20.21
N ARG A 20 6.52 0.75 -20.88
CA ARG A 20 7.22 0.70 -22.19
C ARG A 20 7.45 2.10 -22.78
N LYS A 21 8.72 2.35 -23.07
CA LYS A 21 9.26 3.20 -24.16
C LYS A 21 9.05 4.71 -24.07
N ASN A 22 10.06 5.31 -23.45
CA ASN A 22 10.67 6.58 -23.84
C ASN A 22 10.91 6.62 -25.37
N ARG A 23 10.15 7.45 -26.10
CA ARG A 23 10.49 7.93 -27.45
C ARG A 23 10.08 9.40 -27.55
N GLN A 24 11.10 10.25 -27.66
CA GLN A 24 10.98 11.67 -27.98
C GLN A 24 10.24 11.89 -29.32
N PRO A 25 9.42 12.94 -29.45
CA PRO A 25 9.04 13.45 -30.76
C PRO A 25 10.14 14.36 -31.32
N ARG A 26 10.57 14.04 -32.55
CA ARG A 26 11.29 14.91 -33.48
C ARG A 26 10.35 16.06 -33.90
N ASN A 27 10.83 17.30 -33.78
CA ASN A 27 10.25 18.45 -34.45
C ASN A 27 11.05 18.71 -35.73
N ASP A 28 10.39 18.57 -36.87
CA ASP A 28 10.84 19.11 -38.14
C ASP A 28 9.80 20.13 -38.62
N ALA A 29 10.18 21.41 -38.71
CA ALA A 29 9.60 22.34 -39.69
C ALA A 29 10.45 23.60 -39.85
N ALA A 30 10.92 23.77 -41.09
CA ALA A 30 11.02 24.99 -41.88
C ALA A 30 12.07 26.08 -41.56
N ARG A 31 12.93 26.22 -42.57
CA ARG A 31 13.91 27.28 -42.90
C ARG A 31 13.20 28.52 -43.47
N PRO A 32 13.84 29.71 -43.45
CA PRO A 32 14.29 30.30 -44.74
C PRO A 32 15.66 31.02 -44.70
N SER A 33 16.14 31.33 -45.91
CA SER A 33 17.49 31.68 -46.37
C SER A 33 17.97 33.14 -46.23
N SER A 34 19.30 33.34 -46.21
CA SER A 34 20.11 34.28 -47.05
C SER A 34 21.62 34.14 -46.69
N ALA A 35 22.50 33.72 -47.61
CA ALA A 35 23.47 34.52 -48.42
C ALA A 35 24.53 35.27 -47.58
N HIS A 36 25.86 35.27 -47.80
CA HIS A 36 26.69 35.20 -49.02
C HIS A 36 28.22 35.06 -48.68
N SER A 37 29.05 34.74 -49.70
CA SER A 37 30.53 34.91 -49.87
C SER A 37 31.50 33.85 -49.27
N GLN A 38 32.06 32.90 -50.06
CA GLN A 38 33.34 32.89 -50.86
C GLN A 38 34.61 33.07 -49.98
N THR A 39 35.69 32.28 -50.03
CA THR A 39 36.58 31.88 -51.16
C THR A 39 37.54 30.69 -50.73
N PRO A 40 38.66 30.30 -51.41
CA PRO A 40 38.88 28.99 -52.05
C PRO A 40 39.91 28.02 -51.39
N LEU A 41 39.96 26.79 -51.95
CA LEU A 41 40.72 25.59 -51.60
C LEU A 41 42.27 25.71 -51.65
N PRO A 42 42.97 24.88 -50.84
CA PRO A 42 44.14 24.15 -51.32
C PRO A 42 43.97 22.62 -51.27
N ARG A 43 44.68 21.97 -52.18
CA ARG A 43 44.57 20.57 -52.64
C ARG A 43 45.50 19.64 -51.86
N THR A 44 45.23 18.32 -51.98
CA THR A 44 46.03 17.11 -51.64
C THR A 44 45.84 16.56 -50.22
N LYS A 45 45.58 15.26 -49.96
CA LYS A 45 46.19 14.01 -50.46
C LYS A 45 45.28 12.80 -50.10
N PRO A 46 45.19 11.69 -50.86
CA PRO A 46 44.38 10.52 -50.50
C PRO A 46 45.20 9.45 -49.73
N PRO A 47 44.61 8.35 -49.26
CA PRO A 47 43.94 8.17 -47.97
C PRO A 47 44.74 7.26 -47.01
N ALA A 48 44.51 7.37 -45.70
CA ALA A 48 44.89 6.33 -44.74
C ALA A 48 43.62 5.73 -44.13
N THR A 49 43.37 4.45 -44.43
CA THR A 49 42.36 3.64 -43.76
C THR A 49 42.79 3.41 -42.31
N ASP A 50 42.19 4.16 -41.40
CA ASP A 50 42.39 4.01 -39.97
C ASP A 50 41.43 2.95 -39.43
N THR A 51 41.82 1.68 -39.59
CA THR A 51 41.10 0.56 -38.98
C THR A 51 41.56 0.45 -37.52
N TYR A 52 40.74 0.98 -36.60
CA TYR A 52 40.95 0.86 -35.16
C TYR A 52 41.11 -0.62 -34.75
N ARG A 53 42.33 -1.00 -34.37
CA ARG A 53 42.67 -2.32 -33.82
C ARG A 53 42.88 -2.19 -32.31
N PRO A 54 41.96 -2.68 -31.45
CA PRO A 54 42.16 -2.60 -30.01
C PRO A 54 43.31 -3.50 -29.58
N ALA A 55 44.21 -2.95 -28.76
CA ALA A 55 45.32 -3.66 -28.15
C ALA A 55 44.82 -4.75 -27.17
N ALA A 56 45.54 -5.86 -27.11
CA ALA A 56 45.23 -6.98 -26.21
C ALA A 56 45.28 -6.52 -24.75
N LYS A 57 44.19 -6.76 -24.01
CA LYS A 57 44.08 -6.43 -22.59
C LYS A 57 44.97 -7.36 -21.75
N ALA A 58 45.76 -6.78 -20.86
CA ALA A 58 46.53 -7.49 -19.85
C ALA A 58 45.62 -8.34 -18.94
N ALA A 59 46.11 -9.51 -18.53
CA ALA A 59 45.38 -10.48 -17.72
C ALA A 59 44.88 -9.88 -16.39
N THR A 60 43.57 -9.93 -16.19
CA THR A 60 42.90 -9.57 -14.93
C THR A 60 43.29 -10.54 -13.82
N LYS A 61 43.74 -10.00 -12.68
CA LYS A 61 43.95 -10.78 -11.46
C LYS A 61 42.63 -11.45 -11.01
N PRO A 62 42.66 -12.70 -10.50
CA PRO A 62 41.47 -13.37 -10.00
C PRO A 62 40.87 -12.59 -8.82
N ILE A 63 39.55 -12.48 -8.81
CA ILE A 63 38.77 -11.86 -7.73
C ILE A 63 38.83 -12.81 -6.53
N ASP A 64 39.43 -12.35 -5.44
CA ASP A 64 39.47 -13.05 -4.16
C ASP A 64 38.12 -12.89 -3.44
N PHE A 65 37.35 -13.99 -3.39
CA PHE A 65 36.16 -14.08 -2.56
C PHE A 65 36.61 -14.53 -1.18
N GLY A 66 36.99 -13.56 -0.34
CA GLY A 66 37.36 -13.81 1.06
C GLY A 66 36.33 -14.70 1.79
N PRO A 67 36.72 -15.28 2.94
CA PRO A 67 35.94 -16.31 3.61
C PRO A 67 34.50 -15.85 3.84
N LYS A 68 33.54 -16.67 3.40
CA LYS A 68 32.10 -16.51 3.67
C LYS A 68 31.92 -16.17 5.14
N SER A 69 31.53 -14.93 5.43
CA SER A 69 31.11 -14.51 6.76
C SER A 69 30.13 -15.56 7.30
N ALA A 70 30.42 -16.10 8.48
CA ALA A 70 29.51 -17.03 9.14
C ALA A 70 28.09 -16.42 9.21
N PRO A 71 27.02 -17.23 9.15
CA PRO A 71 25.66 -16.72 9.33
C PRO A 71 25.64 -16.00 10.67
N ARG A 72 25.37 -14.69 10.67
CA ARG A 72 25.02 -13.99 11.90
C ARG A 72 23.80 -14.70 12.44
N THR A 73 23.92 -15.27 13.63
CA THR A 73 22.77 -15.68 14.42
C THR A 73 22.02 -14.40 14.72
N ASP A 74 21.02 -14.10 13.89
CA ASP A 74 20.11 -12.99 14.09
C ASP A 74 19.57 -13.11 15.51
N ALA A 75 19.82 -12.10 16.34
CA ALA A 75 19.13 -11.94 17.61
C ALA A 75 17.66 -11.71 17.29
N SER A 76 16.92 -12.80 17.10
CA SER A 76 15.49 -12.76 16.89
C SER A 76 14.88 -12.25 18.19
N LYS A 77 14.39 -11.02 18.16
CA LYS A 77 13.51 -10.46 19.18
C LYS A 77 12.42 -11.47 19.50
N ASP A 78 12.16 -11.67 20.79
CA ASP A 78 11.02 -12.47 21.20
C ASP A 78 9.73 -11.74 20.79
N LEU A 79 9.03 -12.32 19.82
CA LEU A 79 7.70 -11.85 19.40
C LEU A 79 6.59 -12.60 20.13
N SER A 80 6.92 -13.42 21.14
CA SER A 80 5.95 -13.83 22.13
C SER A 80 5.37 -12.57 22.80
N GLY A 81 4.07 -12.56 22.99
CA GLY A 81 3.31 -11.40 23.44
C GLY A 81 2.72 -10.55 22.31
N ILE A 82 3.29 -10.60 21.10
CA ILE A 82 3.06 -9.55 20.11
C ILE A 82 1.93 -9.88 19.14
N ASN A 83 1.04 -8.91 18.97
CA ASN A 83 -0.10 -8.96 18.09
C ASN A 83 0.13 -8.08 16.86
N ASP A 84 -0.51 -8.45 15.75
CA ASP A 84 -0.65 -7.62 14.58
C ASP A 84 -1.35 -6.30 14.94
N ALA A 85 -0.72 -5.18 14.59
CA ALA A 85 -1.17 -3.86 15.00
C ALA A 85 -2.47 -3.42 14.32
N PHE A 86 -2.83 -4.02 13.19
CA PHE A 86 -4.09 -3.77 12.49
C PHE A 86 -5.20 -4.68 13.03
N THR A 87 -5.05 -6.00 12.93
CA THR A 87 -6.12 -6.97 13.26
C THR A 87 -6.23 -7.28 14.75
N GLY A 88 -5.16 -7.08 15.52
CA GLY A 88 -5.09 -7.49 16.92
C GLY A 88 -4.83 -8.99 17.12
N GLN A 89 -4.72 -9.78 16.05
CA GLN A 89 -4.41 -11.20 16.14
C GLN A 89 -2.96 -11.44 16.57
N ARG A 90 -2.72 -12.58 17.23
CA ARG A 90 -1.36 -13.03 17.54
C ARG A 90 -0.53 -13.20 16.26
N LEU A 91 0.70 -12.68 16.26
CA LEU A 91 1.61 -12.91 15.13
C LEU A 91 1.90 -14.40 14.96
N LYS A 92 1.97 -14.85 13.71
CA LYS A 92 2.38 -16.21 13.34
C LYS A 92 3.81 -16.13 12.80
N PRO A 93 4.83 -16.62 13.53
CA PRO A 93 6.23 -16.50 13.12
C PRO A 93 6.57 -17.18 11.79
N SER A 94 5.75 -18.14 11.34
CA SER A 94 5.91 -18.83 10.06
C SER A 94 5.50 -17.99 8.84
N LEU A 95 4.87 -16.83 9.04
CA LEU A 95 4.46 -15.91 7.97
C LEU A 95 5.38 -14.68 7.91
N PRO A 96 5.47 -13.99 6.77
CA PRO A 96 6.19 -12.73 6.71
C PRO A 96 5.62 -11.70 7.70
N ILE A 97 6.52 -11.14 8.51
CA ILE A 97 6.24 -10.10 9.50
C ILE A 97 6.97 -8.82 9.08
N PHE A 98 6.33 -7.69 9.32
CA PHE A 98 6.85 -6.35 9.08
C PHE A 98 6.85 -5.56 10.37
N GLU A 99 7.89 -4.77 10.57
CA GLU A 99 8.06 -3.89 11.72
C GLU A 99 8.01 -2.44 11.25
N CYS A 100 7.33 -1.59 12.01
CA CYS A 100 7.53 -0.15 11.91
C CYS A 100 8.82 0.25 12.65
N GLY A 101 9.83 0.71 11.92
CA GLY A 101 11.11 1.15 12.47
C GLY A 101 11.02 2.34 13.42
N SER A 102 9.91 3.09 13.43
CA SER A 102 9.76 4.27 14.31
C SER A 102 9.05 3.98 15.63
N CYS A 103 8.08 3.04 15.66
CA CYS A 103 7.29 2.78 16.87
C CYS A 103 7.21 1.29 17.26
N HIS A 104 7.93 0.43 16.53
CA HIS A 104 8.17 -0.99 16.83
C HIS A 104 6.90 -1.82 17.05
N VAL A 105 5.83 -1.44 16.36
CA VAL A 105 4.65 -2.28 16.17
C VAL A 105 4.82 -3.17 14.95
N PHE A 106 4.07 -4.26 14.91
CA PHE A 106 4.27 -5.32 13.93
C PHE A 106 3.01 -5.59 13.12
N TYR A 107 3.20 -6.02 11.87
CA TYR A 107 2.14 -6.37 10.94
C TYR A 107 2.46 -7.71 10.27
N GLN A 108 1.44 -8.51 10.03
CA GLN A 108 1.51 -9.68 9.18
C GLN A 108 1.29 -9.28 7.71
N GLU A 109 1.75 -10.09 6.75
CA GLU A 109 1.62 -9.77 5.30
C GLU A 109 0.19 -9.38 4.88
N ALA A 110 -0.84 -10.05 5.44
CA ALA A 110 -2.23 -9.72 5.13
C ALA A 110 -2.58 -8.27 5.50
N SER A 111 -2.15 -7.79 6.66
CA SER A 111 -2.34 -6.41 7.09
C SER A 111 -1.56 -5.43 6.20
N MET A 112 -0.37 -5.82 5.72
CA MET A 112 0.42 -4.98 4.81
C MET A 112 -0.29 -4.68 3.50
N ALA A 113 -1.11 -5.60 2.98
CA ALA A 113 -1.95 -5.33 1.81
C ALA A 113 -2.91 -4.15 2.07
N VAL A 114 -3.58 -4.14 3.23
CA VAL A 114 -4.46 -3.04 3.64
C VAL A 114 -3.68 -1.74 3.81
N LEU A 115 -2.49 -1.76 4.42
CA LEU A 115 -1.67 -0.55 4.56
C LEU A 115 -1.29 0.04 3.19
N ARG A 116 -0.95 -0.80 2.20
CA ARG A 116 -0.60 -0.38 0.84
C ARG A 116 -1.79 0.28 0.14
N GLU A 117 -2.98 -0.31 0.27
CA GLU A 117 -4.19 0.12 -0.43
C GLU A 117 -4.88 1.31 0.24
N ALA A 118 -5.02 1.29 1.56
CA ALA A 118 -5.87 2.23 2.31
C ALA A 118 -5.11 3.34 3.04
N ASN A 119 -3.80 3.18 3.28
CA ASN A 119 -3.03 4.11 4.11
C ASN A 119 -1.66 4.50 3.54
N ALA A 120 -1.51 4.47 2.21
CA ALA A 120 -0.28 4.87 1.51
C ALA A 120 1.00 4.21 2.08
N SER A 121 0.91 2.97 2.54
CA SER A 121 1.99 2.22 3.20
C SER A 121 2.58 2.89 4.44
N LYS A 122 1.79 3.66 5.19
CA LYS A 122 2.18 4.24 6.47
C LYS A 122 1.74 3.36 7.63
N CYS A 123 2.53 3.36 8.69
CA CYS A 123 2.19 2.74 9.96
C CYS A 123 0.90 3.37 10.49
N MET A 124 -0.12 2.54 10.75
CA MET A 124 -1.42 2.98 11.25
C MET A 124 -1.41 3.45 12.72
N VAL A 125 -0.25 3.37 13.39
CA VAL A 125 -0.10 3.77 14.80
C VAL A 125 0.67 5.07 14.95
N CYS A 126 1.73 5.29 14.17
CA CYS A 126 2.56 6.50 14.26
C CYS A 126 2.67 7.30 12.96
N GLY A 127 2.03 6.86 11.87
CA GLY A 127 2.07 7.53 10.56
C GLY A 127 3.39 7.41 9.79
N SER A 128 4.43 6.80 10.37
CA SER A 128 5.73 6.62 9.71
C SER A 128 5.66 5.69 8.50
N SER A 129 6.41 6.03 7.45
CA SER A 129 6.62 5.17 6.27
C SER A 129 7.75 4.15 6.44
N GLN A 130 8.40 4.10 7.61
CA GLN A 130 9.52 3.19 7.89
C GLN A 130 9.01 1.77 8.20
N LEU A 131 8.29 1.15 7.26
CA LEU A 131 7.88 -0.25 7.36
C LEU A 131 8.92 -1.12 6.67
N ARG A 132 9.48 -2.10 7.38
CA ARG A 132 10.48 -3.03 6.86
C ARG A 132 10.14 -4.46 7.23
N ARG A 133 10.56 -5.41 6.40
CA ARG A 133 10.45 -6.83 6.74
C ARG A 133 11.28 -7.11 8.00
N TYR A 134 10.68 -7.79 8.96
CA TYR A 134 11.34 -8.21 10.19
C TYR A 134 12.26 -9.41 9.90
N GLY A 135 13.39 -9.50 10.61
CA GLY A 135 14.43 -10.53 10.40
C GLY A 135 15.57 -10.15 9.44
N GLY A 136 15.80 -8.85 9.23
CA GLY A 136 16.87 -8.34 8.33
C GLY A 136 17.89 -7.41 8.98
N GLY A 137 18.00 -7.38 10.31
CA GLY A 137 18.98 -6.55 11.03
C GLY A 137 18.73 -6.45 12.53
N GLU A 138 19.78 -6.07 13.27
CA GLU A 138 19.74 -5.81 14.71
C GLU A 138 18.86 -4.57 14.99
N SER A 139 17.72 -4.78 15.65
CA SER A 139 16.88 -3.72 16.18
C SER A 139 16.88 -3.84 17.69
N ASN A 140 17.54 -2.91 18.38
CA ASN A 140 17.67 -2.93 19.84
C ASN A 140 16.42 -2.44 20.58
N ALA A 141 15.41 -1.96 19.86
CA ALA A 141 14.17 -1.48 20.48
C ALA A 141 13.24 -2.63 20.83
N SER A 142 12.54 -2.55 21.96
CA SER A 142 11.57 -3.54 22.44
C SER A 142 10.30 -3.60 21.57
N ALA A 143 9.61 -4.74 21.54
CA ALA A 143 8.43 -4.92 20.69
C ALA A 143 7.23 -4.31 21.40
N ARG A 144 6.33 -3.70 20.63
CA ARG A 144 5.19 -3.00 21.19
C ARG A 144 3.89 -3.51 20.61
N ASN A 145 2.93 -3.81 21.49
CA ASN A 145 1.55 -4.04 21.09
C ASN A 145 0.83 -2.71 20.84
N HIS A 146 -0.01 -2.69 19.82
CA HIS A 146 -0.94 -1.58 19.59
C HIS A 146 -2.25 -1.83 20.32
N ILE A 147 -2.59 -0.91 21.23
CA ILE A 147 -3.88 -0.84 21.92
C ILE A 147 -4.64 0.34 21.31
N PRO A 148 -5.64 0.09 20.45
CA PRO A 148 -6.44 1.14 19.82
C PRO A 148 -7.29 1.91 20.83
N ASP A 149 -7.49 3.20 20.58
CA ASP A 149 -8.45 4.00 21.35
C ASP A 149 -9.87 3.49 21.14
N ALA A 150 -10.67 3.50 22.22
CA ALA A 150 -12.10 3.27 22.16
C ALA A 150 -12.81 4.59 21.84
N ILE A 151 -13.51 4.64 20.70
CA ILE A 151 -14.15 5.84 20.19
C ILE A 151 -15.67 5.70 20.16
N THR A 152 -16.35 6.83 19.95
CA THR A 152 -17.80 6.98 19.97
C THR A 152 -18.26 7.79 18.74
N LEU A 153 -19.58 7.89 18.55
CA LEU A 153 -20.15 8.72 17.48
C LEU A 153 -19.83 10.21 17.64
N SER A 154 -19.56 10.69 18.86
CA SER A 154 -19.27 12.11 19.11
C SER A 154 -17.82 12.51 18.81
N ASN A 155 -16.87 11.57 18.84
CA ASN A 155 -15.43 11.89 18.71
C ASN A 155 -14.69 11.18 17.57
N TYR A 156 -15.31 10.25 16.83
CA TYR A 156 -14.56 9.48 15.82
C TYR A 156 -13.81 10.33 14.79
N ARG A 157 -14.30 11.54 14.47
CA ARG A 157 -13.67 12.41 13.47
C ARG A 157 -12.25 12.85 13.85
N ASP A 158 -11.92 12.85 15.14
CA ASP A 158 -10.60 13.22 15.63
C ASP A 158 -9.59 12.07 15.49
N HIS A 159 -10.07 10.88 15.12
CA HIS A 159 -9.28 9.65 15.01
C HIS A 159 -9.15 9.13 13.56
N ILE A 160 -9.48 9.95 12.56
CA ILE A 160 -9.28 9.56 11.14
C ILE A 160 -7.81 9.23 10.89
N GLY A 161 -7.55 8.10 10.22
CA GLY A 161 -6.23 7.56 9.91
C GLY A 161 -5.67 6.62 10.98
N GLN A 162 -6.41 6.35 12.06
CA GLN A 162 -5.99 5.50 13.17
C GLN A 162 -6.75 4.17 13.17
N VAL A 163 -6.11 3.12 13.69
CA VAL A 163 -6.85 1.93 14.09
C VAL A 163 -7.53 2.23 15.42
N VAL A 164 -8.82 1.97 15.49
CA VAL A 164 -9.69 2.29 16.63
C VAL A 164 -10.51 1.08 17.04
N THR A 165 -11.06 1.11 18.25
CA THR A 165 -12.16 0.25 18.69
C THR A 165 -13.45 1.06 18.75
N PHE A 166 -14.54 0.55 18.21
CA PHE A 166 -15.84 1.22 18.21
C PHE A 166 -16.94 0.22 18.61
N THR A 167 -17.81 0.64 19.52
CA THR A 167 -19.02 -0.11 19.88
C THR A 167 -20.23 0.69 19.42
N GLY A 168 -21.14 0.06 18.67
CA GLY A 168 -22.34 0.76 18.22
C GLY A 168 -23.48 -0.16 17.80
N PHE A 169 -24.68 0.39 17.89
CA PHE A 169 -25.89 -0.23 17.37
C PHE A 169 -25.92 -0.17 15.84
N VAL A 170 -26.25 -1.29 15.21
CA VAL A 170 -26.35 -1.40 13.76
C VAL A 170 -27.79 -1.15 13.34
N HIS A 171 -28.02 0.00 12.71
CA HIS A 171 -29.34 0.35 12.19
C HIS A 171 -29.73 -0.50 10.99
N GLU A 172 -28.80 -0.70 10.06
CA GLU A 172 -29.04 -1.44 8.83
C GLU A 172 -27.71 -1.90 8.20
N VAL A 173 -27.81 -2.84 7.26
CA VAL A 173 -26.66 -3.31 6.49
C VAL A 173 -26.95 -3.09 5.01
N LYS A 174 -26.16 -2.23 4.38
CA LYS A 174 -26.28 -1.88 2.97
C LYS A 174 -25.30 -2.70 2.14
N GLN A 175 -25.71 -3.00 0.91
CA GLN A 175 -24.85 -3.61 -0.10
C GLN A 175 -24.50 -2.56 -1.15
N SER A 176 -23.23 -2.51 -1.55
CA SER A 176 -22.77 -1.69 -2.68
C SER A 176 -23.54 -2.01 -3.97
N ARG A 177 -23.63 -1.06 -4.90
CA ARG A 177 -24.32 -1.27 -6.20
C ARG A 177 -23.72 -2.42 -7.02
N ARG A 178 -22.42 -2.65 -6.91
CA ARG A 178 -21.71 -3.77 -7.56
C ARG A 178 -21.95 -5.13 -6.88
N GLY A 179 -22.59 -5.14 -5.72
CA GLY A 179 -23.00 -6.35 -5.02
C GLY A 179 -21.92 -7.03 -4.18
N THR A 180 -20.71 -6.48 -4.09
CA THR A 180 -19.56 -7.20 -3.49
C THR A 180 -19.12 -6.69 -2.13
N ASP A 181 -19.43 -5.44 -1.80
CA ASP A 181 -19.07 -4.85 -0.51
C ASP A 181 -20.32 -4.51 0.30
N TYR A 182 -20.12 -4.47 1.61
CA TYR A 182 -21.19 -4.26 2.57
C TYR A 182 -20.79 -3.18 3.57
N ALA A 183 -21.74 -2.30 3.86
CA ALA A 183 -21.65 -1.29 4.89
C ALA A 183 -22.60 -1.65 6.02
N VAL A 184 -22.05 -1.82 7.22
CA VAL A 184 -22.79 -1.99 8.47
C VAL A 184 -22.93 -0.61 9.09
N MET A 185 -24.14 -0.05 9.04
CA MET A 185 -24.40 1.36 9.34
C MET A 185 -24.62 1.58 10.84
N PHE A 186 -23.81 2.43 11.46
CA PHE A 186 -23.91 2.81 12.87
C PHE A 186 -24.72 4.09 13.11
N GLU A 187 -25.06 4.79 12.04
CA GLU A 187 -25.97 5.93 12.08
C GLU A 187 -27.10 5.69 11.08
N ALA A 188 -28.33 6.11 11.42
CA ALA A 188 -29.48 6.12 10.51
C ALA A 188 -29.35 7.22 9.44
N LYS A 189 -28.32 7.11 8.60
CA LYS A 189 -27.93 8.08 7.56
C LYS A 189 -27.66 7.36 6.23
N SER A 190 -27.48 8.14 5.15
CA SER A 190 -27.05 7.59 3.87
C SER A 190 -25.62 7.01 3.97
N TRP A 191 -25.29 6.09 3.06
CA TRP A 191 -23.97 5.43 2.98
C TRP A 191 -22.81 6.42 3.07
N THR A 192 -22.94 7.57 2.40
CA THR A 192 -21.88 8.59 2.29
C THR A 192 -21.82 9.55 3.49
N LYS A 193 -22.81 9.53 4.38
CA LYS A 193 -22.97 10.52 5.46
C LYS A 193 -22.88 9.93 6.86
N GLY A 194 -23.12 8.64 7.02
CA GLY A 194 -23.06 7.96 8.33
C GLY A 194 -21.74 7.22 8.53
N LEU A 195 -21.27 7.17 9.77
CA LEU A 195 -20.23 6.24 10.18
C LEU A 195 -20.72 4.80 9.95
N LYS A 196 -19.84 4.00 9.38
CA LYS A 196 -20.12 2.60 9.04
C LYS A 196 -18.86 1.76 9.16
N MET A 197 -19.04 0.48 9.45
CA MET A 197 -18.02 -0.53 9.18
C MET A 197 -18.16 -0.98 7.73
N VAL A 198 -17.04 -1.08 7.01
CA VAL A 198 -17.02 -1.59 5.63
C VAL A 198 -16.22 -2.88 5.55
N ALA A 199 -16.82 -3.88 4.91
CA ALA A 199 -16.15 -5.08 4.47
C ALA A 199 -16.14 -5.10 2.93
N PHE A 200 -14.94 -5.03 2.35
CA PHE A 200 -14.74 -5.16 0.90
C PHE A 200 -14.84 -6.61 0.45
N ARG A 201 -15.01 -6.86 -0.86
CA ARG A 201 -15.17 -8.21 -1.45
C ARG A 201 -14.29 -9.31 -0.81
N GLY A 202 -12.99 -9.04 -0.65
CA GLY A 202 -12.05 -9.98 -0.02
C GLY A 202 -12.32 -10.21 1.46
N GLY A 203 -12.66 -9.15 2.20
CA GLY A 203 -13.03 -9.20 3.62
C GLY A 203 -14.37 -9.89 3.87
N VAL A 204 -15.38 -9.71 3.00
CA VAL A 204 -16.72 -10.31 3.15
C VAL A 204 -16.64 -11.83 3.28
N ALA A 205 -15.86 -12.50 2.43
CA ALA A 205 -15.70 -13.95 2.50
C ALA A 205 -15.02 -14.36 3.82
N LYS A 206 -13.95 -13.66 4.22
CA LYS A 206 -13.21 -13.95 5.46
C LYS A 206 -14.10 -13.83 6.69
N ILE A 207 -14.90 -12.77 6.79
CA ILE A 207 -15.74 -12.49 7.97
C ILE A 207 -17.02 -13.33 8.08
N GLY A 208 -17.21 -14.30 7.18
CA GLY A 208 -18.31 -15.27 7.21
C GLY A 208 -19.46 -14.97 6.26
N GLY A 209 -19.24 -14.08 5.28
CA GLY A 209 -20.14 -13.86 4.16
C GLY A 209 -21.25 -12.84 4.38
N ALA A 210 -21.97 -12.57 3.30
CA ALA A 210 -23.04 -11.57 3.24
C ALA A 210 -24.17 -11.83 4.25
N GLN A 211 -24.57 -13.09 4.44
CA GLN A 211 -25.65 -13.44 5.35
C GLN A 211 -25.29 -13.11 6.81
N LYS A 212 -24.06 -13.41 7.22
CA LYS A 212 -23.58 -13.09 8.57
C LYS A 212 -23.51 -11.58 8.80
N LEU A 213 -23.03 -10.82 7.81
CA LEU A 213 -23.06 -9.37 7.87
C LEU A 213 -24.47 -8.81 8.02
N LYS A 214 -25.42 -9.25 7.19
CA LYS A 214 -26.83 -8.84 7.26
C LYS A 214 -27.45 -9.15 8.62
N ALA A 215 -27.04 -10.23 9.27
CA ALA A 215 -27.50 -10.62 10.60
C ALA A 215 -26.98 -9.73 11.75
N TYR A 216 -26.15 -8.71 11.46
CA TYR A 216 -25.79 -7.69 12.43
C TYR A 216 -26.84 -6.58 12.55
N ALA A 217 -27.76 -6.43 11.58
CA ALA A 217 -28.83 -5.45 11.69
C ALA A 217 -29.65 -5.66 12.97
N GLY A 218 -29.89 -4.58 13.72
CA GLY A 218 -30.60 -4.60 14.99
C GLY A 218 -29.78 -5.05 16.20
N LYS A 219 -28.46 -5.26 16.04
CA LYS A 219 -27.55 -5.67 17.12
C LYS A 219 -26.59 -4.57 17.49
N THR A 220 -26.03 -4.65 18.69
CA THR A 220 -24.85 -3.87 19.05
C THR A 220 -23.61 -4.71 18.77
N ILE A 221 -22.64 -4.12 18.06
CA ILE A 221 -21.38 -4.80 17.77
C ILE A 221 -20.20 -3.96 18.26
N THR A 222 -19.14 -4.64 18.67
CA THR A 222 -17.84 -4.03 18.95
C THR A 222 -16.87 -4.44 17.86
N VAL A 223 -16.21 -3.47 17.26
CA VAL A 223 -15.27 -3.70 16.15
C VAL A 223 -13.94 -2.99 16.40
N ARG A 224 -12.86 -3.60 15.96
CA ARG A 224 -11.55 -2.98 15.76
C ARG A 224 -11.39 -2.68 14.27
N GLY A 225 -10.86 -1.54 13.87
CA GLY A 225 -10.60 -1.30 12.45
C GLY A 225 -9.89 0.00 12.14
N LEU A 226 -9.38 0.13 10.91
CA LEU A 226 -8.79 1.39 10.44
C LEU A 226 -9.93 2.36 10.13
N LEU A 227 -10.00 3.46 10.86
CA LEU A 227 -10.94 4.53 10.59
C LEU A 227 -10.36 5.46 9.52
N ILE A 228 -11.09 5.62 8.42
CA ILE A 228 -10.77 6.56 7.35
C ILE A 228 -11.95 7.50 7.07
N ASN A 229 -11.66 8.57 6.35
CA ASN A 229 -12.68 9.38 5.71
C ASN A 229 -12.47 9.36 4.21
N ASP A 230 -13.19 8.48 3.51
CA ASP A 230 -13.12 8.37 2.06
C ASP A 230 -13.77 9.61 1.42
N ARG A 231 -13.16 10.15 0.37
CA ARG A 231 -13.64 11.37 -0.29
C ARG A 231 -15.02 11.20 -0.94
N THR A 232 -15.36 9.98 -1.34
CA THR A 232 -16.61 9.63 -2.04
C THR A 232 -17.62 9.02 -1.07
N PHE A 233 -17.15 8.15 -0.19
CA PHE A 233 -18.00 7.32 0.66
C PHE A 233 -18.07 7.81 2.11
N GLY A 234 -17.31 8.84 2.48
CA GLY A 234 -17.35 9.42 3.83
C GLY A 234 -16.68 8.53 4.88
N PRO A 235 -17.08 8.64 6.16
CA PRO A 235 -16.42 7.94 7.26
C PRO A 235 -16.61 6.43 7.21
N GLU A 236 -15.52 5.68 7.39
CA GLU A 236 -15.49 4.21 7.29
C GLU A 236 -14.53 3.59 8.29
N ILE A 237 -14.97 2.55 9.00
CA ILE A 237 -14.11 1.65 9.75
C ILE A 237 -13.87 0.42 8.87
N ILE A 238 -12.65 0.29 8.33
CA ILE A 238 -12.27 -0.86 7.50
C ILE A 238 -12.02 -2.07 8.39
N VAL A 239 -12.73 -3.16 8.08
CA VAL A 239 -12.58 -4.48 8.72
C VAL A 239 -12.32 -5.53 7.64
N ASP A 240 -11.19 -6.25 7.75
CA ASP A 240 -10.75 -7.27 6.78
C ASP A 240 -10.55 -8.67 7.39
N ASP A 241 -10.71 -8.83 8.70
CA ASP A 241 -10.50 -10.11 9.40
C ASP A 241 -11.61 -10.39 10.44
N PRO A 242 -12.04 -11.66 10.62
CA PRO A 242 -13.04 -12.01 11.64
C PRO A 242 -12.70 -11.56 13.07
N ALA A 243 -11.42 -11.60 13.46
CA ALA A 243 -10.97 -11.24 14.80
C ALA A 243 -11.10 -9.75 15.10
N MET A 244 -11.38 -8.93 14.07
CA MET A 244 -11.68 -7.52 14.22
C MET A 244 -13.15 -7.27 14.61
N ILE A 245 -14.02 -8.28 14.55
CA ILE A 245 -15.35 -8.24 15.17
C ILE A 245 -15.21 -8.79 16.58
N LEU A 246 -15.09 -7.89 17.56
CA LEU A 246 -14.76 -8.24 18.95
C LEU A 246 -15.95 -8.80 19.72
N SER A 247 -17.16 -8.30 19.45
CA SER A 247 -18.39 -8.83 20.04
C SER A 247 -19.63 -8.50 19.21
N VAL A 248 -20.68 -9.30 19.39
CA VAL A 248 -22.01 -9.10 18.82
C VAL A 248 -23.03 -9.44 19.90
N SER A 249 -23.90 -8.49 20.25
CA SER A 249 -24.96 -8.62 21.27
C SER A 249 -26.32 -8.24 20.69
#